data_AF-A0A7Y4WAB0-F1
#
_entry.id   AF-A0A7Y4WAB0-F1
#
_cell.length_a   1.000
_cell.length_b   1.000
_cell.length_c   1.000
_cell.angle_alpha   90.00
_cell.angle_beta   90.00
_cell.angle_gamma   90.00
#
_symmetry.space_group_name_H-M   'P 1'
#
loop_
_entity.id
_entity.type
_entity.pdbx_description
1 polymer ?
#
loop_
_entity_poly.entity_id
_entity_poly.type
_entity_poly.pdbx_seq_one_letter_code
_entity_poly.pdbx_strand_id
1 'polypeptide(L)'
;MIAAVAQPVHAAGGGQTKFKRISTQFIAALGDPGATSGSGAQSWGLWPLDPGPRGVELNRYQQLKDAGGVAPARWKFDGMDWWLEEHGLIMEQPTFPLPPGKYLVTGARDVTAVLTIHPADKNGDRRWELDKGVTLYDVTHLACRSARYTPAAVGGSCSPANARKTAFPVAPGGVMPPVAGCTKQDYAVLIVIGVGLED
;
A
#
# COMPACT_ATOMS: atom_id res chain seq x y z
N MET A 1 -28.52 -28.91 -46.89
CA MET A 1 -27.13 -28.40 -46.83
C MET A 1 -27.15 -27.14 -45.99
N ILE A 2 -26.44 -27.12 -44.87
CA ILE A 2 -26.46 -26.04 -43.87
C ILE A 2 -25.32 -25.08 -44.22
N ALA A 3 -25.64 -23.85 -44.62
CA ALA A 3 -24.66 -22.80 -44.84
C ALA A 3 -24.29 -22.17 -43.49
N ALA A 4 -23.07 -22.45 -43.02
CA ALA A 4 -22.50 -21.82 -41.83
C ALA A 4 -22.09 -20.37 -42.18
N VAL A 5 -22.75 -19.41 -41.53
CA VAL A 5 -22.37 -17.99 -41.61
C VAL A 5 -21.17 -17.77 -40.70
N ALA A 6 -20.01 -17.46 -41.29
CA ALA A 6 -18.83 -17.07 -40.55
C ALA A 6 -19.07 -15.70 -39.91
N GLN A 7 -19.12 -15.65 -38.58
CA GLN A 7 -19.10 -14.38 -37.85
C GLN A 7 -17.66 -13.86 -37.77
N PRO A 8 -17.41 -12.57 -38.06
CA PRO A 8 -16.11 -11.97 -37.82
C PRO A 8 -15.89 -11.87 -36.31
N VAL A 9 -14.85 -12.55 -35.81
CA VAL A 9 -14.34 -12.32 -34.46
C VAL A 9 -13.62 -10.98 -34.50
N HIS A 10 -14.30 -9.91 -34.09
CA HIS A 10 -13.63 -8.64 -33.81
C HIS A 10 -12.81 -8.82 -32.53
N ALA A 11 -11.55 -9.21 -32.70
CA ALA A 11 -10.53 -8.97 -31.69
C ALA A 11 -10.41 -7.45 -31.53
N ALA A 12 -11.03 -6.91 -30.49
CA ALA A 12 -10.83 -5.53 -30.08
C ALA A 12 -9.35 -5.37 -29.75
N GLY A 13 -8.60 -4.72 -30.64
CA GLY A 13 -7.23 -4.30 -30.39
C GLY A 13 -7.23 -3.38 -29.17
N GLY A 14 -6.75 -3.90 -28.04
CA GLY A 14 -6.57 -3.11 -26.82
C GLY A 14 -5.59 -1.98 -27.09
N GLY A 15 -6.07 -0.75 -27.01
CA GLY A 15 -5.20 0.42 -26.98
C GLY A 15 -4.20 0.25 -25.84
N GLN A 16 -2.90 0.44 -26.14
CA GLN A 16 -1.90 0.50 -25.09
C GLN A 16 -2.23 1.69 -24.19
N THR A 17 -2.56 1.43 -22.93
CA THR A 17 -2.80 2.48 -21.95
C THR A 17 -1.61 3.42 -21.90
N LYS A 18 -1.86 4.72 -22.10
CA LYS A 18 -0.85 5.76 -21.97
C LYS A 18 -0.67 6.10 -20.49
N PHE A 19 0.57 6.29 -20.05
CA PHE A 19 0.87 6.67 -18.68
C PHE A 19 1.39 8.10 -18.61
N LYS A 20 0.87 8.86 -17.64
CA LYS A 20 1.44 10.14 -17.24
C LYS A 20 2.45 9.92 -16.12
N ARG A 21 3.69 10.36 -16.32
CA ARG A 21 4.69 10.39 -15.25
C ARG A 21 4.26 11.36 -14.15
N ILE A 22 4.46 10.96 -12.90
CA ILE A 22 4.10 11.75 -11.72
C ILE A 22 5.31 11.91 -10.80
N SER A 23 5.21 12.82 -9.84
CA SER A 23 6.03 12.73 -8.62
C SER A 23 5.75 11.40 -7.94
N THR A 24 6.79 10.75 -7.43
CA THR A 24 6.69 9.43 -6.81
C THR A 24 5.62 9.40 -5.72
N GLN A 25 4.76 8.39 -5.78
CA GLN A 25 3.78 8.07 -4.75
C GLN A 25 4.00 6.63 -4.26
N PHE A 26 3.33 6.24 -3.18
CA PHE A 26 3.52 4.91 -2.60
C PHE A 26 2.19 4.25 -2.32
N ILE A 27 2.10 2.95 -2.58
CA ILE A 27 0.93 2.14 -2.27
C ILE A 27 1.27 1.21 -1.13
N ALA A 28 0.43 1.23 -0.09
CA ALA A 28 0.36 0.18 0.93
C ALA A 28 -0.55 -0.93 0.42
N ALA A 29 0.04 -2.06 0.03
CA ALA A 29 -0.65 -3.20 -0.59
C ALA A 29 -0.75 -4.41 0.34
N LEU A 30 -1.86 -5.15 0.23
CA LEU A 30 -2.11 -6.43 0.89
C LEU A 30 -2.34 -7.53 -0.12
N GLY A 31 -1.67 -8.65 0.04
CA GLY A 31 -1.89 -9.81 -0.81
C GLY A 31 -0.84 -10.89 -0.56
N ASP A 32 -1.05 -12.06 -1.14
CA ASP A 32 -0.01 -13.08 -1.22
C ASP A 32 1.15 -12.52 -2.07
N PRO A 33 2.40 -12.48 -1.55
CA PRO A 33 3.55 -12.03 -2.32
C PRO A 33 3.74 -12.77 -3.65
N GLY A 34 3.32 -14.04 -3.76
CA GLY A 34 3.41 -14.82 -4.99
C GLY A 34 2.27 -14.59 -5.98
N ALA A 35 1.24 -13.81 -5.62
CA ALA A 35 0.08 -13.59 -6.49
C ALA A 35 0.35 -12.55 -7.57
N THR A 36 -0.18 -12.79 -8.76
CA THR A 36 -0.21 -11.85 -9.88
C THR A 36 -1.53 -11.06 -9.95
N SER A 37 -2.56 -11.50 -9.22
CA SER A 37 -3.87 -10.85 -9.13
C SER A 37 -4.62 -11.29 -7.87
N GLY A 38 -5.67 -10.57 -7.50
CA GLY A 38 -6.47 -10.88 -6.33
C GLY A 38 -7.66 -9.94 -6.11
N SER A 39 -8.24 -10.01 -4.91
CA SER A 39 -9.29 -9.14 -4.39
C SER A 39 -8.79 -8.35 -3.17
N GLY A 40 -9.66 -7.56 -2.53
CA GLY A 40 -9.30 -6.86 -1.29
C GLY A 40 -8.61 -5.52 -1.46
N ALA A 41 -8.53 -4.95 -2.67
CA ALA A 41 -7.83 -3.68 -2.89
C ALA A 41 -8.52 -2.46 -2.24
N GLN A 42 -9.77 -2.60 -1.77
CA GLN A 42 -10.43 -1.62 -0.90
C GLN A 42 -9.70 -1.41 0.44
N SER A 43 -8.89 -2.38 0.85
CA SER A 43 -8.05 -2.32 2.05
C SER A 43 -6.61 -1.93 1.74
N TRP A 44 -6.31 -1.49 0.51
CA TRP A 44 -5.02 -0.91 0.11
C TRP A 44 -5.09 0.61 0.22
N GLY A 45 -3.96 1.23 0.53
CA GLY A 45 -3.87 2.67 0.77
C GLY A 45 -2.89 3.36 -0.17
N LEU A 46 -3.13 4.64 -0.44
CA LEU A 46 -2.23 5.50 -1.23
C LEU A 46 -1.61 6.59 -0.34
N TRP A 47 -0.29 6.70 -0.38
CA TRP A 47 0.43 7.89 0.07
C TRP A 47 0.78 8.76 -1.14
N PRO A 48 0.14 9.92 -1.32
CA PRO A 48 0.46 10.83 -2.42
C PRO A 48 1.80 11.57 -2.23
N LEU A 49 2.37 11.50 -1.03
CA LEU A 49 3.68 12.04 -0.65
C LEU A 49 4.46 10.95 0.07
N ASP A 50 5.80 11.01 0.01
CA ASP A 50 6.65 10.09 0.78
C ASP A 50 6.37 10.22 2.30
N PRO A 51 5.86 9.18 2.97
CA PRO A 51 5.54 9.24 4.40
C PRO A 51 6.79 9.20 5.29
N GLY A 52 7.95 8.73 4.79
CA GLY A 52 9.18 8.57 5.58
C GLY A 52 9.70 9.89 6.16
N PRO A 53 10.02 10.91 5.35
CA PRO A 53 10.42 12.24 5.83
C PRO A 53 9.35 12.97 6.64
N ARG A 54 8.10 12.50 6.60
CA ARG A 54 6.96 13.07 7.32
C ARG A 54 6.72 12.38 8.66
N GLY A 55 7.41 11.27 8.93
CA GLY A 55 7.24 10.45 10.12
C GLY A 55 7.81 11.06 11.39
N VAL A 56 7.46 10.46 12.53
CA VAL A 56 7.92 10.84 13.86
C VAL A 56 8.61 9.65 14.51
N GLU A 57 9.89 9.79 14.87
CA GLU A 57 10.63 8.74 15.58
C GLU A 57 9.89 8.26 16.85
N LEU A 58 9.92 6.94 17.11
CA LEU A 58 9.32 6.34 18.31
C LEU A 58 9.78 6.98 19.63
N ASN A 59 11.00 7.53 19.71
CA ASN A 59 11.51 8.24 20.88
C ASN A 59 10.83 9.61 21.10
N ARG A 60 10.19 10.19 20.08
CA ARG A 60 9.45 11.45 20.12
C ARG A 60 7.93 11.26 20.26
N TYR A 61 7.46 10.04 20.49
CA TYR A 61 6.03 9.78 20.67
C TYR A 61 5.41 10.62 21.80
N GLN A 62 6.12 10.82 22.91
CA GLN A 62 5.61 11.68 23.99
C GLN A 62 5.49 13.15 23.52
N GLN A 63 6.47 13.66 22.77
CA GLN A 63 6.41 15.01 22.18
C GLN A 63 5.24 15.14 21.20
N LEU A 64 4.97 14.11 20.41
CA LEU A 64 3.81 14.05 19.52
C LEU A 64 2.51 14.16 20.32
N LYS A 65 2.39 13.46 21.45
CA LYS A 65 1.23 13.57 22.34
C LYS A 65 1.11 14.97 22.95
N ASP A 66 2.21 15.53 23.43
CA ASP A 66 2.26 16.86 24.05
C ASP A 66 1.88 17.96 23.04
N ALA A 67 2.20 17.75 21.76
CA ALA A 67 1.74 18.58 20.63
C ALA A 67 0.27 18.31 20.23
N GLY A 68 -0.51 17.66 21.09
CA GLY A 68 -1.91 17.31 20.83
C GLY A 68 -2.08 16.27 19.72
N GLY A 69 -1.07 15.44 19.45
CA GLY A 69 -1.08 14.44 18.38
C GLY A 69 -0.90 15.02 16.98
N VAL A 70 -0.40 16.25 16.83
CA VAL A 70 -0.12 16.85 15.52
C VAL A 70 1.38 16.72 15.22
N ALA A 71 1.72 16.02 14.14
CA ALA A 71 3.11 15.82 13.72
C ALA A 71 3.71 17.09 13.08
N PRO A 72 5.06 17.20 12.97
CA PRO A 72 5.71 18.32 12.30
C PRO A 72 5.21 18.55 10.86
N ALA A 73 4.91 17.47 10.14
CA ALA A 73 4.34 17.48 8.79
C ALA A 73 2.82 17.78 8.75
N ARG A 74 2.23 18.21 9.88
CA ARG A 74 0.84 18.66 10.07
C ARG A 74 -0.25 17.61 9.94
N TRP A 75 0.09 16.34 9.81
CA TRP A 75 -0.88 15.26 9.92
C TRP A 75 -1.25 14.97 11.39
N LYS A 76 -2.44 14.40 11.59
CA LYS A 76 -2.98 14.06 12.91
C LYS A 76 -2.74 12.58 13.19
N PHE A 77 -2.13 12.29 14.34
CA PHE A 77 -1.96 10.94 14.85
C PHE A 77 -3.28 10.37 15.34
N ASP A 78 -3.61 9.17 14.84
CA ASP A 78 -4.70 8.35 15.34
C ASP A 78 -4.14 7.25 16.26
N GLY A 79 -4.42 7.35 17.56
CA GLY A 79 -3.96 6.35 18.54
C GLY A 79 -4.63 4.99 18.43
N MET A 80 -5.73 4.88 17.69
CA MET A 80 -6.49 3.63 17.48
C MET A 80 -6.16 2.95 16.16
N ASP A 81 -5.51 3.67 15.24
CA ASP A 81 -5.14 3.19 13.90
C ASP A 81 -3.88 3.90 13.41
N TRP A 82 -2.71 3.41 13.82
CA TRP A 82 -1.43 4.06 13.53
C TRP A 82 -0.49 3.19 12.71
N TRP A 83 0.45 3.87 12.04
CA TRP A 83 1.36 3.27 11.08
C TRP A 83 2.81 3.43 11.53
N LEU A 84 3.63 2.42 11.24
CA LEU A 84 5.06 2.38 11.57
C LEU A 84 5.85 1.86 10.38
N GLU A 85 7.02 2.44 10.11
CA GLU A 85 7.95 1.96 9.07
C GLU A 85 9.23 1.32 9.63
N GLU A 86 10.06 0.82 8.72
CA GLU A 86 11.23 -0.02 8.99
C GLU A 86 12.30 0.63 9.88
N HIS A 87 12.39 1.96 9.99
CA HIS A 87 13.33 2.68 10.86
C HIS A 87 12.73 3.08 12.21
N GLY A 88 11.46 2.74 12.47
CA GLY A 88 10.78 3.11 13.72
C GLY A 88 10.24 4.54 13.72
N LEU A 89 9.75 5.01 12.57
CA LEU A 89 9.02 6.26 12.42
C LEU A 89 7.51 5.97 12.40
N ILE A 90 6.78 6.63 13.29
CA ILE A 90 5.31 6.70 13.27
C ILE A 90 4.91 7.54 12.06
N MET A 91 4.10 6.99 11.17
CA MET A 91 3.77 7.60 9.89
C MET A 91 2.35 8.14 9.81
N GLU A 92 2.15 9.08 8.89
CA GLU A 92 0.84 9.46 8.39
C GLU A 92 0.13 8.24 7.77
N GLN A 93 -1.15 8.08 8.08
CA GLN A 93 -1.98 7.04 7.50
C GLN A 93 -2.14 7.26 5.98
N PRO A 94 -2.04 6.21 5.14
CA PRO A 94 -2.35 6.36 3.73
C PRO A 94 -3.85 6.61 3.52
N THR A 95 -4.21 7.22 2.40
CA THR A 95 -5.62 7.40 2.06
C THR A 95 -6.22 6.08 1.56
N PHE A 96 -7.33 5.66 2.19
CA PHE A 96 -8.08 4.47 1.80
C PHE A 96 -9.47 4.85 1.23
N PRO A 97 -10.03 4.04 0.32
CA PRO A 97 -9.37 2.97 -0.42
C PRO A 97 -8.44 3.53 -1.51
N LEU A 98 -7.47 2.73 -1.98
CA LEU A 98 -6.75 2.99 -3.22
C LEU A 98 -7.78 3.18 -4.37
N PRO A 99 -7.75 4.31 -5.11
CA PRO A 99 -8.70 4.53 -6.19
C PRO A 99 -8.57 3.49 -7.32
N PRO A 100 -9.66 3.18 -8.04
CA PRO A 100 -9.57 2.44 -9.30
C PRO A 100 -8.68 3.17 -10.30
N GLY A 101 -7.98 2.40 -11.13
CA GLY A 101 -7.12 2.94 -12.16
C GLY A 101 -5.97 2.00 -12.50
N LYS A 102 -5.12 2.48 -13.40
CA LYS A 102 -3.88 1.80 -13.76
C LYS A 102 -2.70 2.58 -13.21
N TYR A 103 -1.79 1.89 -12.54
CA TYR A 103 -0.62 2.47 -11.89
C TYR A 103 0.62 1.80 -12.46
N LEU A 104 1.59 2.60 -12.90
CA LEU A 104 2.91 2.08 -13.25
C LEU A 104 3.70 1.95 -11.94
N VAL A 105 3.91 0.71 -11.49
CA VAL A 105 4.51 0.39 -10.20
C VAL A 105 5.85 -0.31 -10.36
N THR A 106 6.72 -0.10 -9.38
CA THR A 106 8.02 -0.78 -9.29
C THR A 106 8.41 -0.98 -7.84
N GLY A 107 9.25 -2.00 -7.62
CA GLY A 107 9.98 -2.18 -6.38
C GLY A 107 11.35 -1.51 -6.39
N ALA A 108 11.70 -0.70 -7.40
CA ALA A 108 13.04 -0.15 -7.62
C ALA A 108 14.19 -1.18 -7.52
N ARG A 109 13.88 -2.42 -7.89
CA ARG A 109 14.80 -3.57 -7.91
C ARG A 109 14.95 -4.05 -9.35
N ASP A 110 13.99 -4.89 -9.79
CA ASP A 110 14.15 -5.65 -11.02
C ASP A 110 13.09 -5.35 -12.08
N VAL A 111 11.88 -4.94 -11.67
CA VAL A 111 10.72 -4.89 -12.59
C VAL A 111 9.87 -3.63 -12.43
N THR A 112 9.32 -3.19 -13.55
CA THR A 112 8.23 -2.19 -13.62
C THR A 112 7.04 -2.82 -14.34
N ALA A 113 5.87 -2.74 -13.71
CA ALA A 113 4.64 -3.37 -14.16
C ALA A 113 3.45 -2.43 -14.05
N VAL A 114 2.38 -2.75 -14.77
CA VAL A 114 1.08 -2.09 -14.63
C VAL A 114 0.28 -2.84 -13.56
N LEU A 115 -0.02 -2.16 -12.47
CA LEU A 115 -1.03 -2.56 -11.50
C LEU A 115 -2.38 -1.97 -11.93
N THR A 116 -3.36 -2.81 -12.18
CA THR A 116 -4.74 -2.39 -12.42
C THR A 116 -5.55 -2.60 -11.14
N ILE A 117 -6.19 -1.55 -10.65
CA ILE A 117 -7.21 -1.60 -9.59
C ILE A 117 -8.56 -1.42 -10.24
N HIS A 118 -9.41 -2.44 -10.14
CA HIS A 118 -10.74 -2.39 -10.72
C HIS A 118 -11.71 -1.57 -9.85
N PRO A 119 -12.80 -1.02 -10.44
CA PRO A 119 -13.92 -0.51 -9.68
C PRO A 119 -14.44 -1.55 -8.68
N ALA A 120 -15.00 -1.06 -7.57
CA ALA A 120 -15.62 -1.93 -6.60
C ALA A 120 -16.82 -2.68 -7.23
N ASP A 121 -16.97 -3.95 -6.89
CA ASP A 121 -18.14 -4.73 -7.24
C ASP A 121 -19.36 -4.31 -6.38
N LYS A 122 -20.49 -4.99 -6.58
CA LYS A 122 -21.73 -4.73 -5.83
C LYS A 122 -21.60 -4.90 -4.30
N ASN A 123 -20.56 -5.59 -3.82
CA ASN A 123 -20.29 -5.82 -2.40
C ASN A 123 -19.21 -4.87 -1.86
N GLY A 124 -18.67 -3.97 -2.68
CA GLY A 124 -17.58 -3.07 -2.30
C GLY A 124 -16.18 -3.68 -2.46
N ASP A 125 -16.06 -4.91 -2.96
CA ASP A 125 -14.77 -5.57 -3.15
C ASP A 125 -14.08 -5.07 -4.42
N ARG A 126 -12.77 -4.80 -4.32
CA ARG A 126 -11.96 -4.31 -5.44
C ARG A 126 -10.95 -5.37 -5.82
N ARG A 127 -11.04 -5.82 -7.06
CA ARG A 127 -10.03 -6.69 -7.67
C ARG A 127 -8.80 -5.89 -8.07
N TRP A 128 -7.65 -6.57 -8.08
CA TRP A 128 -6.39 -6.04 -8.60
C TRP A 128 -5.67 -7.08 -9.45
N GLU A 129 -4.84 -6.64 -10.39
CA GLU A 129 -3.99 -7.49 -11.22
C GLU A 129 -2.71 -6.76 -11.65
N LEU A 130 -1.62 -7.51 -11.76
CA LEU A 130 -0.34 -7.08 -12.31
C LEU A 130 -0.19 -7.64 -13.72
N ASP A 131 0.31 -6.81 -14.64
CA ASP A 131 0.63 -7.26 -15.99
C ASP A 131 1.91 -8.11 -16.03
N LYS A 132 2.25 -8.63 -17.22
CA LYS A 132 3.52 -9.35 -17.50
C LYS A 132 3.76 -10.62 -16.66
N GLY A 133 2.75 -11.10 -15.94
CA GLY A 133 2.86 -12.29 -15.09
C GLY A 133 3.79 -12.09 -13.89
N VAL A 134 4.06 -10.83 -13.50
CA VAL A 134 4.88 -10.54 -12.32
C VAL A 134 4.05 -10.64 -11.05
N THR A 135 4.70 -11.01 -9.97
CA THR A 135 4.07 -11.17 -8.66
C THR A 135 4.06 -9.86 -7.87
N LEU A 136 3.22 -9.80 -6.83
CA LEU A 136 3.23 -8.68 -5.88
C LEU A 136 4.61 -8.50 -5.25
N TYR A 137 5.32 -9.59 -4.97
CA TYR A 137 6.69 -9.56 -4.47
C TYR A 137 7.62 -8.84 -5.43
N ASP A 138 7.57 -9.12 -6.74
CA ASP A 138 8.50 -8.55 -7.73
C ASP A 138 8.44 -7.02 -7.80
N VAL A 139 7.26 -6.45 -7.57
CA VAL A 139 7.03 -5.00 -7.57
C VAL A 139 7.10 -4.35 -6.18
N THR A 140 7.38 -5.13 -5.13
CA THR A 140 7.55 -4.61 -3.76
C THR A 140 8.92 -3.97 -3.57
N HIS A 141 9.05 -2.84 -2.87
CA HIS A 141 10.35 -2.19 -2.66
C HIS A 141 11.29 -2.97 -1.73
N LEU A 142 10.74 -3.78 -0.82
CA LEU A 142 11.38 -4.54 0.26
C LEU A 142 12.10 -3.71 1.32
N ALA A 143 12.87 -2.70 0.92
CA ALA A 143 13.53 -1.78 1.84
C ALA A 143 12.50 -0.95 2.61
N CYS A 144 11.49 -0.40 1.91
CA CYS A 144 10.35 0.21 2.58
C CYS A 144 9.41 -0.87 3.12
N ARG A 145 9.12 -0.79 4.42
CA ARG A 145 8.14 -1.61 5.12
C ARG A 145 7.12 -0.69 5.78
N SER A 146 5.90 -1.16 5.90
CA SER A 146 4.91 -0.46 6.69
C SER A 146 4.00 -1.46 7.37
N ALA A 147 3.67 -1.19 8.63
CA ALA A 147 2.64 -1.94 9.31
C ALA A 147 1.64 -1.00 9.98
N ARG A 148 0.39 -1.45 9.94
CA ARG A 148 -0.74 -0.85 10.63
C ARG A 148 -0.93 -1.54 11.98
N TYR A 149 -1.17 -0.76 13.02
CA TYR A 149 -1.38 -1.23 14.38
C TYR A 149 -2.71 -0.71 14.93
N THR A 150 -3.53 -1.62 15.42
CA THR A 150 -4.85 -1.34 16.03
C THR A 150 -4.99 -2.09 17.36
N PRO A 151 -5.87 -1.68 18.29
CA PRO A 151 -6.12 -2.44 19.52
C PRO A 151 -6.45 -3.91 19.28
N ALA A 152 -5.80 -4.80 20.03
CA ALA A 152 -6.04 -6.24 19.95
C ALA A 152 -7.41 -6.67 20.50
N ALA A 153 -8.02 -5.83 21.34
CA ALA A 153 -9.35 -6.05 21.90
C ALA A 153 -10.12 -4.74 21.96
N VAL A 154 -11.46 -4.83 21.93
CA VAL A 154 -12.35 -3.67 22.08
C VAL A 154 -12.09 -2.99 23.43
N GLY A 155 -11.83 -1.68 23.42
CA GLY A 155 -11.47 -0.92 24.61
C GLY A 155 -10.04 -1.16 25.12
N GLY A 156 -9.25 -2.00 24.43
CA GLY A 156 -7.83 -2.22 24.75
C GLY A 156 -6.94 -1.06 24.32
N SER A 157 -5.78 -0.93 24.96
CA SER A 157 -4.77 0.06 24.58
C SER A 157 -3.77 -0.52 23.59
N CYS A 158 -3.60 0.13 22.44
CA CYS A 158 -2.50 -0.08 21.50
C CYS A 158 -1.71 1.23 21.40
N SER A 159 -0.41 1.21 21.71
CA SER A 159 0.37 2.45 21.78
C SER A 159 1.78 2.28 21.24
N PRO A 160 2.30 3.26 20.46
CA PRO A 160 3.70 3.33 20.08
C PRO A 160 4.69 3.28 21.25
N ALA A 161 4.29 3.67 22.46
CA ALA A 161 5.12 3.58 23.65
C ALA A 161 5.56 2.14 23.98
N ASN A 162 4.79 1.13 23.54
CA ASN A 162 5.08 -0.29 23.76
C ASN A 162 5.98 -0.90 22.68
N ALA A 163 6.38 -0.12 21.66
CA ALA A 163 7.24 -0.62 20.59
C ALA A 163 8.67 -0.85 21.06
N ARG A 164 9.25 -2.00 20.71
CA ARG A 164 10.63 -2.36 21.03
C ARG A 164 11.58 -1.67 20.06
N LYS A 165 12.14 -0.52 20.45
CA LYS A 165 13.04 0.28 19.59
C LYS A 165 14.27 -0.48 19.10
N THR A 166 14.77 -1.43 19.88
CA THR A 166 15.92 -2.28 19.50
C THR A 166 15.62 -3.27 18.38
N ALA A 167 14.34 -3.42 17.98
CA ALA A 167 13.94 -4.23 16.84
C ALA A 167 14.02 -3.48 15.51
N PHE A 168 14.49 -2.23 15.51
CA PHE A 168 14.66 -1.37 14.34
C PHE A 168 16.16 -1.02 14.15
N PRO A 169 16.64 -0.85 12.90
CA PRO A 169 15.86 -0.96 11.67
C PRO A 169 15.50 -2.41 11.32
N VAL A 170 14.36 -2.60 10.68
CA VAL A 170 13.92 -3.89 10.14
C VAL A 170 14.70 -4.16 8.86
N ALA A 171 15.21 -5.38 8.70
CA ALA A 171 15.91 -5.76 7.47
C ALA A 171 14.96 -5.74 6.25
N PRO A 172 15.45 -5.45 5.03
CA PRO A 172 14.64 -5.48 3.82
C PRO A 172 13.86 -6.80 3.67
N GLY A 173 12.56 -6.70 3.40
CA GLY A 173 11.64 -7.85 3.30
C GLY A 173 11.27 -8.50 4.65
N GLY A 174 11.83 -8.01 5.76
CA GLY A 174 11.54 -8.50 7.11
C GLY A 174 10.12 -8.18 7.60
N VAL A 175 9.65 -8.95 8.58
CA VAL A 175 8.36 -8.74 9.22
C VAL A 175 8.45 -7.59 10.22
N MET A 176 7.47 -6.68 10.22
CA MET A 176 7.44 -5.58 11.19
C MET A 176 7.30 -6.10 12.62
N PRO A 177 7.99 -5.53 13.62
CA PRO A 177 7.95 -6.03 15.00
C PRO A 177 6.54 -5.95 15.60
N PRO A 178 6.11 -6.94 16.41
CA PRO A 178 4.86 -6.85 17.16
C PRO A 178 4.96 -5.73 18.21
N VAL A 179 3.82 -5.12 18.54
CA VAL A 179 3.70 -4.11 19.60
C VAL A 179 2.69 -4.60 20.62
N ALA A 180 3.07 -4.60 21.89
CA ALA A 180 2.21 -5.16 22.95
C ALA A 180 0.88 -4.39 23.04
N GLY A 181 -0.23 -5.13 23.04
CA GLY A 181 -1.60 -4.60 23.03
C GLY A 181 -2.16 -4.32 21.63
N CYS A 182 -1.40 -4.56 20.57
CA CYS A 182 -1.81 -4.27 19.20
C CYS A 182 -2.00 -5.54 18.36
N THR A 183 -3.04 -5.54 17.52
CA THR A 183 -3.07 -6.30 16.27
C THR A 183 -2.18 -5.58 15.27
N LYS A 184 -1.41 -6.35 14.48
CA LYS A 184 -0.48 -5.84 13.48
C LYS A 184 -0.84 -6.39 12.11
N GLN A 185 -0.83 -5.52 11.09
CA GLN A 185 -0.96 -5.90 9.69
C GLN A 185 0.22 -5.33 8.90
N ASP A 186 1.05 -6.21 8.34
CA ASP A 186 2.11 -5.80 7.40
C ASP A 186 1.51 -5.48 6.03
N TYR A 187 2.03 -4.43 5.41
CA TYR A 187 1.72 -4.02 4.05
C TYR A 187 3.00 -4.05 3.19
N ALA A 188 2.88 -4.57 1.97
CA ALA A 188 3.89 -4.37 0.94
C ALA A 188 3.87 -2.91 0.50
N VAL A 189 5.05 -2.34 0.22
CA VAL A 189 5.17 -0.96 -0.29
C VAL A 189 5.55 -1.02 -1.75
N LEU A 190 4.70 -0.47 -2.61
CA LEU A 190 4.94 -0.33 -4.05
C LEU A 190 5.24 1.13 -4.37
N ILE A 191 6.21 1.38 -5.25
CA ILE A 191 6.54 2.73 -5.73
C ILE A 191 5.75 3.00 -7.00
N VAL A 192 4.94 4.06 -7.00
CA VAL A 192 4.17 4.51 -8.16
C VAL A 192 4.95 5.61 -8.88
N ILE A 193 5.25 5.37 -10.16
CA ILE A 193 6.01 6.31 -11.01
C ILE A 193 5.18 6.88 -12.16
N GLY A 194 3.97 6.34 -12.38
CA GLY A 194 3.04 6.82 -13.39
C GLY A 194 1.61 6.39 -13.10
N VAL A 195 0.65 7.15 -13.62
CA VAL A 195 -0.78 6.83 -13.61
C VAL A 195 -1.30 6.73 -15.03
N GLY A 196 -2.17 5.76 -15.29
CA GLY A 196 -2.84 5.60 -16.57
C GLY A 196 -3.71 6.82 -16.86
N LEU A 197 -3.63 7.32 -18.08
CA LEU A 197 -4.64 8.23 -18.62
C LEU A 197 -5.84 7.37 -19.00
N GLU A 198 -7.04 7.81 -18.65
CA GLU A 198 -8.27 7.16 -19.11
C GLU A 198 -8.25 7.08 -20.64
N ASP A 199 -8.67 5.94 -21.19
CA ASP A 199 -8.88 5.77 -22.64
C ASP A 199 -10.17 6.46 -23.08
#